data_AF-A0A924INN3-F1
#
_entry.id   AF-A0A924INN3-F1
#
_cell.length_a   1.000
_cell.length_b   1.000
_cell.length_c   1.000
_cell.angle_alpha   90.00
_cell.angle_beta   90.00
_cell.angle_gamma   90.00
#
_symmetry.space_group_name_H-M   'P 1'
#
loop_
_entity.id
_entity.type
_entity.pdbx_description
1 polymer ?
#
loop_
_entity_poly.entity_id
_entity_poly.type
_entity_poly.pdbx_seq_one_letter_code
_entity_poly.pdbx_strand_id
1 'polypeptide(L)'
;MRIRYQTGIATLVQFTAMSALGIISGINSSVSACSKKAGNCSTSILLSVVFFLLTALFFAAVWVLGSTAQNQRSTLLARALILTELGIILIALFNIQHRSNLLNSFTSIFDIALAIWVIVLAYRLSKSKGGRIVRSPVRSKPRSLHNPISKR
;
A
#
# COMPACT_ATOMS: atom_id res chain seq x y z
N MET A 1 10.07 -15.34 17.30
CA MET A 1 8.82 -14.97 16.58
C MET A 1 9.16 -14.42 15.19
N ARG A 2 8.64 -15.04 14.12
CA ARG A 2 8.77 -14.53 12.74
C ARG A 2 7.86 -13.31 12.61
N ILE A 3 8.41 -12.11 12.74
CA ILE A 3 7.68 -10.87 12.46
C ILE A 3 7.43 -10.86 10.94
N ARG A 4 6.29 -11.40 10.51
CA ARG A 4 5.84 -11.29 9.12
C ARG A 4 5.62 -9.81 8.86
N TYR A 5 6.35 -9.25 7.89
CA TYR A 5 6.20 -7.86 7.47
C TYR A 5 4.73 -7.59 7.15
N GLN A 6 4.09 -6.63 7.81
CA GLN A 6 2.67 -6.30 7.63
C GLN A 6 2.44 -5.24 6.54
N THR A 7 3.37 -5.11 5.58
CA THR A 7 3.29 -4.10 4.51
C THR A 7 2.03 -4.26 3.66
N GLY A 8 1.63 -5.49 3.33
CA GLY A 8 0.40 -5.76 2.57
C GLY A 8 -0.88 -5.51 3.35
N ILE A 9 -0.85 -5.65 4.68
CA ILE A 9 -2.00 -5.30 5.54
C ILE A 9 -2.12 -3.78 5.65
N ALA A 10 -0.99 -3.07 5.79
CA ALA A 10 -1.00 -1.62 5.84
C ALA A 10 -1.52 -0.99 4.54
N THR A 11 -1.11 -1.51 3.37
CA THR A 11 -1.65 -1.01 2.09
C THR A 11 -3.13 -1.37 1.89
N LEU A 12 -3.61 -2.50 2.45
CA LEU A 12 -5.03 -2.84 2.47
C LEU A 12 -5.84 -1.87 3.34
N VAL A 13 -5.33 -1.54 4.52
CA VAL A 13 -5.96 -0.56 5.42
C VAL A 13 -6.00 0.82 4.75
N GLN A 14 -4.91 1.24 4.10
CA GLN A 14 -4.87 2.48 3.33
C GLN A 14 -5.89 2.45 2.18
N PHE A 15 -5.93 1.38 1.37
CA PHE A 15 -6.94 1.22 0.32
C PHE A 15 -8.37 1.37 0.86
N THR A 16 -8.67 0.69 1.97
CA THR A 16 -10.03 0.67 2.55
C THR A 16 -10.43 2.04 3.08
N ALA A 17 -9.53 2.69 3.83
CA ALA A 17 -9.80 4.00 4.42
C ALA A 17 -9.92 5.10 3.34
N MET A 18 -9.02 5.07 2.35
CA MET A 18 -9.04 6.00 1.21
C MET A 18 -10.30 5.83 0.36
N SER A 19 -10.71 4.60 0.11
CA SER A 19 -11.94 4.32 -0.65
C SER A 19 -13.17 4.86 0.08
N ALA A 20 -13.25 4.67 1.41
CA ALA A 20 -14.35 5.21 2.21
C ALA A 20 -14.38 6.75 2.21
N LEU A 21 -13.23 7.40 2.41
CA LEU A 21 -13.10 8.86 2.38
C LEU A 21 -13.41 9.44 0.99
N GLY A 22 -13.01 8.74 -0.06
CA GLY A 22 -13.31 9.10 -1.45
C GLY A 22 -14.80 9.07 -1.76
N ILE A 23 -15.53 8.06 -1.28
CA ILE A 23 -16.99 7.99 -1.41
C ILE A 23 -17.66 9.18 -0.72
N ILE A 24 -17.30 9.44 0.55
CA ILE A 24 -17.89 10.55 1.33
C ILE A 24 -17.63 11.90 0.65
N SER A 25 -16.40 12.11 0.18
CA SER A 25 -16.02 13.35 -0.52
C SER A 25 -16.73 13.50 -1.86
N GLY A 26 -16.87 12.42 -2.63
CA GLY A 26 -17.58 12.40 -3.91
C GLY A 26 -19.07 12.70 -3.78
N ILE A 27 -19.72 12.15 -2.75
CA ILE A 27 -21.13 12.46 -2.43
C ILE A 27 -21.29 13.95 -2.10
N ASN A 28 -20.45 14.49 -1.22
CA ASN A 28 -20.50 15.92 -0.86
C ASN A 28 -20.24 16.84 -2.07
N SER A 29 -19.32 16.46 -2.95
CA SER A 29 -19.03 17.21 -4.18
C SER A 29 -20.22 17.18 -5.13
N SER A 30 -20.86 16.02 -5.31
CA SER A 30 -22.04 15.86 -6.18
C SER A 30 -23.24 16.65 -5.66
N VAL A 31 -23.53 16.58 -4.37
CA VAL A 31 -24.63 17.32 -3.72
C VAL A 31 -24.39 18.83 -3.81
N SER A 32 -23.18 19.30 -3.54
CA SER A 32 -22.86 20.73 -3.63
C SER A 32 -22.86 21.26 -5.06
N ALA A 33 -22.48 20.46 -6.05
CA ALA A 33 -22.54 20.81 -7.47
C ALA A 33 -23.99 20.97 -7.96
N CYS A 34 -24.88 20.03 -7.59
CA CYS A 34 -26.28 20.09 -8.00
C CYS A 34 -27.09 21.14 -7.23
N SER A 35 -26.70 21.46 -5.98
CA SER A 35 -27.33 22.55 -5.20
C SER A 35 -27.01 23.95 -5.73
N LYS A 36 -25.88 24.16 -6.45
CA LYS A 36 -25.43 25.50 -6.87
C LYS A 36 -25.61 25.82 -8.35
N LYS A 37 -25.81 24.85 -9.24
CA LYS A 37 -26.01 25.09 -10.70
C LYS A 37 -27.06 24.14 -11.29
N ALA A 38 -28.24 24.67 -11.59
CA ALA A 38 -29.41 23.94 -12.09
C ALA A 38 -29.26 23.31 -13.50
N GLY A 39 -28.17 23.54 -14.23
CA GLY A 39 -28.05 23.11 -15.64
C GLY A 39 -27.20 21.86 -15.93
N ASN A 40 -26.20 21.52 -15.10
CA ASN A 40 -25.14 20.56 -15.48
C ASN A 40 -24.84 19.51 -14.39
N CYS A 41 -25.84 19.10 -13.60
CA CYS A 41 -25.69 18.13 -12.51
C CYS A 41 -25.15 16.76 -13.01
N SER A 42 -25.63 16.30 -14.17
CA SER A 42 -25.26 14.99 -14.75
C SER A 42 -23.78 14.88 -15.09
N THR A 43 -23.18 15.93 -15.66
CA THR A 43 -21.77 15.93 -16.08
C THR A 43 -20.84 15.95 -14.87
N SER A 44 -21.19 16.66 -13.80
CA SER A 44 -20.42 16.69 -12.55
C SER A 44 -20.45 15.35 -11.82
N ILE A 45 -21.60 14.65 -11.82
CA ILE A 45 -21.72 13.30 -11.25
C ILE A 45 -20.87 12.31 -12.04
N LEU A 46 -20.96 12.32 -13.37
CA LEU A 46 -20.19 11.40 -14.23
C LEU A 46 -18.68 11.60 -14.03
N LEU A 47 -18.23 12.86 -13.95
CA LEU A 47 -16.83 13.17 -13.67
C LEU A 47 -16.39 12.65 -12.29
N SER A 48 -17.22 12.84 -11.25
CA SER A 48 -16.92 12.35 -9.89
C SER A 48 -16.81 10.83 -9.84
N VAL A 49 -17.69 10.11 -10.52
CA VAL A 49 -17.66 8.63 -10.60
C VAL A 49 -16.40 8.14 -11.33
N VAL A 50 -16.04 8.77 -12.45
CA VAL A 50 -14.82 8.42 -13.20
C VAL A 50 -13.57 8.62 -12.35
N PHE A 51 -13.47 9.76 -11.65
CA PHE A 51 -12.37 9.99 -10.71
C PHE A 51 -12.34 8.95 -9.58
N PHE A 52 -13.50 8.61 -9.01
CA PHE A 52 -13.59 7.58 -7.98
C PHE A 52 -13.08 6.21 -8.45
N LEU A 53 -13.49 5.76 -9.64
CA LEU A 53 -13.03 4.49 -10.22
C LEU A 53 -11.53 4.49 -10.49
N LEU A 54 -10.99 5.59 -11.03
CA LEU A 54 -9.54 5.76 -11.25
C LEU A 54 -8.77 5.69 -9.94
N THR A 55 -9.24 6.39 -8.90
CA THR A 55 -8.62 6.36 -7.57
C THR A 55 -8.68 4.98 -6.93
N ALA A 56 -9.83 4.30 -7.01
CA ALA A 56 -9.98 2.93 -6.50
C ALA A 56 -9.03 1.95 -7.22
N LEU A 57 -8.94 2.03 -8.55
CA LEU A 57 -8.01 1.20 -9.33
C LEU A 57 -6.55 1.50 -8.97
N PHE A 58 -6.19 2.76 -8.77
CA PHE A 58 -4.85 3.16 -8.37
C PHE A 58 -4.48 2.58 -7.00
N PHE A 59 -5.33 2.74 -5.98
CA PHE A 59 -5.05 2.16 -4.66
C PHE A 59 -5.09 0.63 -4.66
N ALA A 60 -5.92 0.00 -5.50
CA ALA A 60 -5.89 -1.45 -5.70
C ALA A 60 -4.55 -1.90 -6.29
N ALA A 61 -4.00 -1.17 -7.26
CA ALA A 61 -2.68 -1.43 -7.81
C ALA A 61 -1.57 -1.27 -6.75
N VAL A 62 -1.64 -0.24 -5.91
CA VAL A 62 -0.73 -0.04 -4.76
C VAL A 62 -0.84 -1.20 -3.76
N TRP A 63 -2.05 -1.68 -3.49
CA TRP A 63 -2.26 -2.84 -2.62
C TRP A 63 -1.64 -4.12 -3.19
N VAL A 64 -1.86 -4.40 -4.48
CA VAL A 64 -1.24 -5.53 -5.19
C VAL A 64 0.28 -5.39 -5.18
N LEU A 65 0.81 -4.18 -5.41
CA LEU A 65 2.25 -3.90 -5.37
C LEU A 65 2.82 -4.18 -3.97
N GLY A 66 2.16 -3.71 -2.92
CA GLY A 66 2.57 -3.94 -1.53
C GLY A 66 2.52 -5.42 -1.12
N SER A 67 1.49 -6.15 -1.54
CA SER A 67 1.35 -7.59 -1.33
C SER A 67 2.45 -8.37 -2.07
N THR A 68 2.72 -8.00 -3.32
CA THR A 68 3.77 -8.62 -4.15
C THR A 68 5.16 -8.31 -3.62
N ALA A 69 5.42 -7.06 -3.21
CA ALA A 69 6.66 -6.64 -2.58
C ALA A 69 6.95 -7.46 -1.32
N GLN A 70 5.92 -7.72 -0.51
CA GLN A 70 6.03 -8.56 0.68
C GLN A 70 6.35 -10.01 0.34
N ASN A 71 5.64 -10.60 -0.64
CA ASN A 71 5.79 -12.02 -0.97
C ASN A 71 7.15 -12.32 -1.64
N GLN A 72 7.58 -11.45 -2.55
CA GLN A 72 8.87 -11.61 -3.24
C GLN A 72 10.06 -11.06 -2.45
N ARG A 73 9.80 -10.29 -1.37
CA ARG A 73 10.81 -9.60 -0.55
C ARG A 73 11.80 -8.79 -1.41
N SER A 74 11.31 -8.23 -2.51
CA SER A 74 12.11 -7.52 -3.50
C SER A 74 12.32 -6.07 -3.07
N THR A 75 13.58 -5.64 -3.01
CA THR A 75 13.95 -4.26 -2.67
C THR A 75 13.55 -3.28 -3.76
N LEU A 76 13.47 -3.72 -5.02
CA LEU A 76 13.06 -2.89 -6.14
C LEU A 76 11.57 -2.54 -6.06
N LEU A 77 10.71 -3.52 -5.77
CA LEU A 77 9.28 -3.25 -5.55
C LEU A 77 9.05 -2.39 -4.29
N ALA A 78 9.84 -2.61 -3.22
CA ALA A 78 9.75 -1.78 -2.02
C ALA A 78 10.10 -0.30 -2.32
N ARG A 79 11.10 -0.04 -3.16
CA ARG A 79 11.46 1.32 -3.61
C ARG A 79 10.37 1.93 -4.49
N ALA A 80 9.78 1.15 -5.40
CA ALA A 80 8.66 1.60 -6.20
C ALA A 80 7.49 2.04 -5.31
N LEU A 81 7.15 1.23 -4.28
CA LEU A 81 6.11 1.56 -3.31
C LEU A 81 6.41 2.89 -2.58
N ILE A 82 7.64 3.07 -2.07
CA ILE A 82 8.05 4.34 -1.41
C ILE A 82 7.89 5.53 -2.37
N LEU A 83 8.29 5.36 -3.63
CA LEU A 83 8.22 6.42 -4.64
C LEU A 83 6.77 6.78 -4.97
N THR A 84 5.89 5.78 -5.04
CA THR A 84 4.45 6.00 -5.22
C THR A 84 3.83 6.74 -4.04
N GLU A 85 4.14 6.34 -2.80
CA GLU A 85 3.64 7.02 -1.60
C GLU A 85 4.17 8.46 -1.46
N LEU A 86 5.42 8.72 -1.85
CA LEU A 86 5.95 10.09 -1.93
C LEU A 86 5.16 10.95 -2.91
N GLY A 87 4.73 10.38 -4.04
CA GLY A 87 3.84 11.06 -4.98
C GLY A 87 2.51 11.45 -4.34
N ILE A 88 1.91 10.56 -3.55
CA ILE A 88 0.65 10.82 -2.82
C ILE A 88 0.85 11.97 -1.83
N ILE A 89 1.95 11.98 -1.06
CA ILE A 89 2.27 13.07 -0.12
C ILE A 89 2.40 14.41 -0.86
N LEU A 90 3.06 14.44 -2.01
CA LEU A 90 3.19 15.68 -2.80
C LEU A 90 1.83 16.21 -3.27
N ILE A 91 0.96 15.33 -3.77
CA ILE A 91 -0.40 15.69 -4.20
C ILE A 91 -1.21 16.22 -3.00
N ALA A 92 -1.12 15.55 -1.86
CA ALA A 92 -1.77 15.96 -0.62
C ALA A 92 -1.30 17.36 -0.16
N LEU A 93 0.01 17.60 -0.13
CA LEU A 93 0.56 18.92 0.21
C LEU A 93 0.06 20.03 -0.73
N PHE A 94 0.01 19.75 -2.03
CA PHE A 94 -0.51 20.70 -3.00
C PHE A 94 -1.99 21.03 -2.77
N ASN A 95 -2.78 20.03 -2.37
CA ASN A 95 -4.20 20.17 -2.04
C ASN A 95 -4.43 21.00 -0.77
N ILE A 96 -3.56 20.88 0.24
CA ILE A 96 -3.61 21.73 1.46
C ILE A 96 -3.29 23.18 1.10
N GLN A 97 -2.31 23.41 0.22
CA GLN A 97 -1.86 24.75 -0.12
C GLN A 97 -2.90 25.56 -0.93
N HIS A 98 -3.71 24.90 -1.78
CA HIS A 98 -4.65 25.56 -2.69
C HIS A 98 -6.05 25.85 -2.10
N ARG A 99 -6.15 26.18 -0.80
CA ARG A 99 -7.42 26.51 -0.08
C ARG A 99 -8.56 25.53 -0.40
N SER A 100 -8.34 24.26 -0.09
CA SER A 100 -9.39 23.26 -0.17
C SER A 100 -10.29 23.31 1.09
N ASN A 101 -11.58 22.98 0.94
CA ASN A 101 -12.55 22.95 2.02
C ASN A 101 -12.04 22.12 3.22
N LEU A 102 -12.49 22.41 4.44
CA LEU A 102 -12.09 21.70 5.68
C LEU A 102 -12.02 20.16 5.52
N LEU A 103 -12.99 19.58 4.83
CA LEU A 103 -13.10 18.14 4.57
C LEU A 103 -11.96 17.60 3.68
N ASN A 104 -11.53 18.38 2.69
CA ASN A 104 -10.39 18.03 1.83
C ASN A 104 -9.07 18.14 2.60
N SER A 105 -8.93 19.15 3.48
CA SER A 105 -7.76 19.28 4.34
C SER A 105 -7.63 18.11 5.32
N PHE A 106 -8.72 17.68 5.94
CA PHE A 106 -8.73 16.51 6.81
C PHE A 106 -8.37 15.23 6.07
N THR A 107 -8.96 15.01 4.90
CA THR A 107 -8.63 13.87 4.03
C THR A 107 -7.15 13.90 3.68
N SER A 108 -6.63 15.05 3.26
CA SER A 108 -5.24 15.23 2.89
C SER A 108 -4.24 14.99 4.03
N ILE A 109 -4.58 15.36 5.27
CA ILE A 109 -3.74 15.06 6.45
C ILE A 109 -3.73 13.55 6.71
N PHE A 110 -4.89 12.91 6.60
CA PHE A 110 -5.02 11.46 6.77
C PHE A 110 -4.23 10.70 5.70
N ASP A 111 -4.25 11.19 4.46
CA ASP A 111 -3.47 10.66 3.34
C ASP A 111 -1.97 10.71 3.63
N ILE A 112 -1.47 11.84 4.13
CA ILE A 112 -0.06 11.99 4.51
C ILE A 112 0.30 11.03 5.64
N ALA A 113 -0.54 10.90 6.67
CA ALA A 113 -0.27 10.01 7.80
C ALA A 113 -0.18 8.53 7.36
N LEU A 114 -1.13 8.08 6.52
CA LEU A 114 -1.12 6.73 5.95
C LEU A 114 0.08 6.49 5.04
N ALA A 115 0.40 7.45 4.16
CA ALA A 115 1.54 7.34 3.27
C ALA A 115 2.86 7.25 4.05
N ILE A 116 3.05 8.07 5.09
CA ILE A 116 4.21 7.97 5.98
C ILE A 116 4.28 6.59 6.64
N TRP A 117 3.16 6.08 7.13
CA TRP A 117 3.09 4.75 7.74
C TRP A 117 3.53 3.65 6.77
N VAL A 118 3.04 3.67 5.52
CA VAL A 118 3.43 2.71 4.49
C VAL A 118 4.89 2.89 4.08
N ILE A 119 5.39 4.12 3.93
CA ILE A 119 6.80 4.40 3.64
C ILE A 119 7.70 3.81 4.73
N VAL A 120 7.37 3.98 6.01
CA VAL A 120 8.15 3.43 7.13
C VAL A 120 8.20 1.91 7.06
N LEU A 121 7.08 1.25 6.78
CA LEU A 121 7.03 -0.21 6.65
C LEU A 121 7.78 -0.71 5.41
N ALA A 122 7.63 -0.03 4.27
CA ALA A 122 8.33 -0.33 3.02
C ALA A 122 9.84 -0.14 3.15
N TYR A 123 10.25 0.92 3.85
CA TYR A 123 11.65 1.19 4.18
C TYR A 123 12.20 0.06 5.06
N ARG A 124 11.46 -0.36 6.08
CA ARG A 124 11.84 -1.48 6.96
C ARG A 124 11.98 -2.79 6.20
N LEU A 125 11.08 -3.06 5.24
CA LEU A 125 11.16 -4.19 4.33
C LEU A 125 12.44 -4.11 3.47
N SER A 126 12.72 -2.96 2.85
CA SER A 126 13.89 -2.78 1.97
C SER A 126 15.22 -2.89 2.71
N LYS A 127 15.28 -2.40 3.95
CA LYS A 127 16.46 -2.46 4.81
C LYS A 127 16.72 -3.89 5.31
N SER A 128 15.68 -4.72 5.41
CA SER A 128 15.84 -6.14 5.67
C SER A 128 16.32 -6.88 4.41
N LYS A 129 17.56 -6.59 3.98
CA LYS A 129 18.23 -7.27 2.88
C LYS A 129 17.95 -8.77 3.00
N GLY A 130 17.29 -9.30 1.98
CA GLY A 130 16.96 -10.71 1.89
C GLY A 130 18.21 -11.53 2.09
N GLY A 131 18.35 -12.11 3.29
CA GLY A 131 19.02 -13.39 3.42
C GLY A 131 18.27 -14.30 2.48
N ARG A 132 18.85 -14.55 1.29
CA ARG A 132 18.43 -15.64 0.42
C ARG A 132 18.29 -16.83 1.35
N ILE A 133 17.09 -17.36 1.50
CA ILE A 133 16.92 -18.64 2.19
C ILE A 133 17.53 -19.65 1.23
N VAL A 134 18.86 -19.73 1.24
CA VAL A 134 19.57 -20.90 0.78
C VAL A 134 19.01 -21.98 1.70
N ARG A 135 18.09 -22.80 1.18
CA ARG A 135 17.77 -24.07 1.81
C ARG A 135 19.13 -24.73 2.02
N SER A 136 19.65 -24.68 3.24
CA SER A 136 20.87 -25.43 3.55
C SER A 136 20.52 -26.86 3.16
N PRO A 137 21.22 -27.48 2.19
CA PRO A 137 21.01 -28.87 1.92
C PRO A 137 21.21 -29.56 3.28
N VAL A 138 20.16 -30.24 3.73
CA VAL A 138 20.20 -31.04 4.94
C VAL A 138 21.42 -31.93 4.77
N ARG A 139 22.49 -31.61 5.50
CA ARG A 139 23.73 -32.38 5.50
C ARG A 139 23.36 -33.70 6.16
N SER A 140 22.86 -34.63 5.36
CA SER A 140 22.69 -36.02 5.72
C SER A 140 24.07 -36.51 6.18
N LYS A 141 24.26 -36.52 7.49
CA LYS A 141 25.42 -37.17 8.13
C LYS A 141 25.49 -38.58 7.54
N PRO A 142 26.59 -38.98 6.89
CA PRO A 142 26.80 -40.39 6.62
C PRO A 142 26.87 -41.07 7.98
N ARG A 143 25.89 -41.92 8.26
CA ARG A 143 25.85 -42.77 9.44
C ARG A 143 27.02 -43.73 9.26
N SER A 144 28.16 -43.46 9.92
CA SER A 144 29.27 -44.40 9.96
C SER A 144 28.78 -45.66 10.66
N LEU A 145 28.48 -46.70 9.87
CA LEU A 145 28.24 -48.03 10.38
C LEU A 145 29.60 -48.56 10.86
N HIS A 146 29.92 -48.26 12.11
CA HIS A 146 31.00 -48.93 12.83
C HIS A 146 30.50 -50.34 13.12
N ASN A 147 30.91 -51.30 12.31
CA ASN A 147 30.64 -52.71 12.53
C ASN A 147 31.87 -53.32 13.22
N PRO A 148 31.85 -53.56 14.55
CA PRO A 148 32.93 -54.28 15.20
C PRO A 148 32.82 -55.77 14.85
N ILE A 149 33.93 -56.25 14.32
CA ILE A 149 34.31 -57.65 14.13
C ILE A 149 33.85 -58.50 15.34
N SER A 150 32.94 -59.44 15.09
CA SER A 150 32.66 -60.56 16.00
C SER A 150 33.43 -61.77 15.48
N LYS A 151 34.47 -62.14 16.23
CA LYS A 151 35.29 -63.33 16.02
C LYS A 151 34.45 -64.61 16.13
N ARG A 152 34.60 -65.52 15.16
CA ARG A 152 34.75 -66.96 15.38
C ARG A 152 35.33 -67.61 14.14
#